data_AF-A0A2V8PXD0-F1
#
_entry.id   AF-A0A2V8PXD0-F1
#
_cell.length_a   1.000
_cell.length_b   1.000
_cell.length_c   1.000
_cell.angle_alpha   90.00
_cell.angle_beta   90.00
_cell.angle_gamma   90.00
#
_symmetry.space_group_name_H-M   'P 1'
#
loop_
_entity.id
_entity.type
_entity.pdbx_description
1 polymer ?
#
loop_
_entity_poly.entity_id
_entity_poly.type
_entity_poly.pdbx_seq_one_letter_code
_entity_poly.pdbx_strand_id
1 'polypeptide(L)'
;MSQRLRIEIKARDEFWQKAVLIEWEYRHPDWKLTSDDGWYLIDTEWLASLKEVATDCNSTIVIGPRDPGRRSMFQKFMPTRDSETINR
;
A
#
# COMPACT_ATOMS: atom_id res chain seq x y z
N MET A 1 3.84 11.02 19.20
CA MET A 1 2.51 10.39 18.96
C MET A 1 2.61 9.63 17.65
N SER A 2 2.74 8.30 17.70
CA SER A 2 2.91 7.48 16.49
C SER A 2 1.58 7.39 15.75
N GLN A 3 1.59 7.92 14.54
CA GLN A 3 0.43 7.90 13.67
C GLN A 3 0.32 6.49 13.08
N ARG A 4 -0.78 5.79 13.36
CA ARG A 4 -1.04 4.46 12.79
C ARG A 4 -1.75 4.59 11.44
N LEU A 5 -1.39 3.71 10.52
CA LEU A 5 -1.96 3.59 9.19
C LEU A 5 -2.57 2.20 9.01
N ARG A 6 -3.72 2.17 8.35
CA ARG A 6 -4.32 0.93 7.84
C ARG A 6 -3.78 0.70 6.44
N ILE A 7 -3.29 -0.50 6.17
CA ILE A 7 -2.72 -0.88 4.88
C ILE A 7 -3.23 -2.25 4.44
N GLU A 8 -3.14 -2.53 3.17
CA GLU A 8 -3.43 -3.82 2.56
C GLU A 8 -2.21 -4.27 1.75
N ILE A 9 -1.87 -5.55 1.86
CA ILE A 9 -0.82 -6.17 1.03
C ILE A 9 -1.50 -6.75 -0.21
N LYS A 10 -1.32 -6.11 -1.36
CA LYS A 10 -1.76 -6.64 -2.65
C LYS A 10 -0.66 -7.51 -3.23
N ALA A 11 -0.93 -8.79 -3.33
CA ALA A 11 -0.05 -9.78 -3.92
C ALA A 11 -0.77 -10.55 -5.04
N ARG A 12 -0.01 -11.24 -5.88
CA ARG A 12 -0.59 -12.08 -6.96
C ARG A 12 -1.42 -13.24 -6.41
N ASP A 13 -0.96 -13.83 -5.32
CA ASP A 13 -1.54 -14.99 -4.67
C ASP A 13 -1.11 -15.04 -3.19
N GLU A 14 -1.66 -16.02 -2.46
CA GLU A 14 -1.41 -16.20 -1.02
C GLU A 14 0.06 -16.49 -0.71
N PHE A 15 0.81 -17.11 -1.62
CA PHE A 15 2.23 -17.40 -1.42
C PHE A 15 3.04 -16.10 -1.34
N TRP A 16 2.84 -15.18 -2.28
CA TRP A 16 3.52 -13.88 -2.25
C TRP A 16 3.07 -13.02 -1.06
N GLN A 17 1.80 -13.09 -0.67
CA GLN A 17 1.34 -12.41 0.54
C GLN A 17 2.06 -12.92 1.79
N LYS A 18 2.22 -14.26 1.93
CA LYS A 18 2.97 -14.85 3.04
C LYS A 18 4.47 -14.53 2.97
N ALA A 19 5.05 -14.48 1.78
CA ALA A 19 6.45 -14.12 1.60
C ALA A 19 6.76 -12.74 2.17
N VAL A 20 5.88 -11.75 1.93
CA VAL A 20 6.00 -10.40 2.53
C VAL A 20 6.02 -10.45 4.05
N LEU A 21 5.13 -11.24 4.66
CA LEU A 21 5.05 -11.35 6.12
C LEU A 21 6.30 -11.99 6.72
N ILE A 22 6.80 -13.07 6.09
CA ILE A 22 8.00 -13.78 6.54
C ILE A 22 9.23 -12.89 6.42
N GLU A 23 9.42 -12.26 5.26
CA GLU A 23 10.55 -11.35 5.03
C GLU A 23 10.50 -10.14 5.96
N TRP A 24 9.30 -9.63 6.25
CA TRP A 24 9.09 -8.56 7.21
C TRP A 24 9.52 -8.97 8.63
N GLU A 25 9.06 -10.12 9.13
CA GLU A 25 9.43 -10.61 10.46
C GLU A 25 10.92 -10.93 10.56
N TYR A 26 11.54 -11.36 9.47
CA TYR A 26 12.98 -11.60 9.40
C TYR A 26 13.79 -10.30 9.49
N ARG A 27 13.41 -9.27 8.71
CA ARG A 27 14.15 -7.99 8.63
C ARG A 27 13.86 -7.06 9.81
N HIS A 28 12.66 -7.16 10.40
CA HIS A 28 12.18 -6.31 11.48
C HIS A 28 11.48 -7.14 12.58
N PRO A 29 12.23 -7.92 13.39
CA PRO A 29 11.66 -8.83 14.38
C PRO A 29 10.82 -8.12 15.45
N ASP A 30 11.15 -6.87 15.76
CA ASP A 30 10.48 -6.04 16.77
C ASP A 30 9.22 -5.32 16.23
N TRP A 31 9.01 -5.28 14.92
CA TRP A 31 7.91 -4.54 14.30
C TRP A 31 6.75 -5.48 13.94
N LYS A 32 5.82 -5.66 14.88
CA LYS A 32 4.70 -6.59 14.71
C LYS A 32 3.52 -5.96 13.95
N LEU A 33 3.21 -6.52 12.79
CA LEU A 33 2.01 -6.18 12.02
C LEU A 33 0.77 -6.74 12.74
N THR A 34 -0.25 -5.91 12.95
CA THR A 34 -1.53 -6.38 13.51
C THR A 34 -2.54 -6.53 12.38
N SER A 35 -3.01 -7.75 12.12
CA SER A 35 -4.04 -8.03 11.10
C SER A 35 -5.45 -7.75 11.63
N ASP A 36 -6.27 -7.05 10.85
CA ASP A 36 -7.69 -6.76 11.09
C ASP A 36 -8.48 -6.88 9.78
N ASP A 37 -9.24 -7.97 9.64
CA ASP A 37 -10.17 -8.22 8.53
C ASP A 37 -9.57 -8.00 7.12
N GLY A 38 -8.42 -8.60 6.84
CA GLY A 38 -7.71 -8.46 5.56
C GLY A 38 -6.85 -7.19 5.43
N TRP A 39 -6.83 -6.35 6.45
CA TRP A 39 -5.95 -5.18 6.54
C TRP A 39 -4.90 -5.37 7.63
N TYR A 40 -3.85 -4.55 7.59
CA TYR A 40 -2.84 -4.47 8.64
C TYR A 40 -2.76 -3.06 9.21
N LEU A 41 -2.62 -2.97 10.52
CA LEU A 41 -2.31 -1.73 11.23
C LEU A 41 -0.81 -1.64 11.47
N ILE A 42 -0.21 -0.54 11.02
CA ILE A 42 1.23 -0.28 11.15
C ILE A 42 1.49 1.12 11.66
N ASP A 43 2.67 1.36 12.23
CA ASP A 43 3.14 2.72 12.45
C ASP A 43 3.59 3.36 11.12
N THR A 44 3.37 4.67 10.97
CA THR A 44 3.67 5.40 9.72
C THR A 44 5.14 5.29 9.32
N GLU A 45 6.05 5.19 10.28
CA GLU A 45 7.48 5.04 10.03
C GLU A 45 7.85 3.70 9.37
N TRP A 46 7.04 2.66 9.57
CA TRP A 46 7.26 1.33 8.98
C TRP A 46 6.90 1.27 7.49
N LEU A 47 6.10 2.23 7.01
CA LEU A 47 5.53 2.20 5.66
C LEU A 47 6.60 2.14 4.56
N ALA A 48 7.72 2.86 4.74
CA ALA A 48 8.81 2.86 3.76
C ALA A 48 9.45 1.48 3.65
N SER A 49 9.88 0.91 4.77
CA SER A 49 10.48 -0.43 4.80
C SER A 49 9.51 -1.52 4.34
N LEU A 50 8.23 -1.40 4.67
CA LEU A 50 7.24 -2.38 4.24
C LEU A 50 7.02 -2.34 2.72
N LYS A 51 7.09 -1.15 2.10
CA LYS A 51 7.06 -1.02 0.64
C LYS A 51 8.28 -1.64 -0.03
N GLU A 52 9.46 -1.51 0.58
CA GLU A 52 10.68 -2.16 0.09
C GLU A 52 10.54 -3.69 0.13
N VAL A 53 10.15 -4.24 1.29
CA VAL A 53 9.91 -5.69 1.45
C VAL A 53 8.84 -6.19 0.48
N ALA A 54 7.75 -5.44 0.29
CA ALA A 54 6.72 -5.80 -0.68
C ALA A 54 7.27 -5.81 -2.10
N THR A 55 8.11 -4.85 -2.47
CA THR A 55 8.75 -4.78 -3.80
C THR A 55 9.68 -5.98 -4.02
N ASP A 56 10.49 -6.33 -3.02
CA ASP A 56 11.36 -7.51 -3.04
C ASP A 56 10.55 -8.81 -3.22
N CYS A 57 9.35 -8.85 -2.64
CA CYS A 57 8.40 -9.98 -2.71
C CYS A 57 7.34 -9.82 -3.82
N ASN A 58 7.63 -9.04 -4.88
CA ASN A 58 6.75 -8.86 -6.05
C ASN A 58 5.27 -8.54 -5.69
N SER A 59 5.11 -7.74 -4.65
CA SER A 59 3.84 -7.36 -4.02
C SER A 59 3.80 -5.84 -3.86
N THR A 60 2.64 -5.28 -3.49
CA THR A 60 2.46 -3.83 -3.32
C THR A 60 1.66 -3.50 -2.07
N ILE A 61 2.07 -2.46 -1.37
CA ILE A 61 1.35 -1.94 -0.20
C ILE A 61 0.38 -0.85 -0.63
N VAL A 62 -0.91 -1.05 -0.34
CA VAL A 62 -1.97 -0.06 -0.57
C VAL A 62 -2.37 0.54 0.77
N ILE A 63 -2.40 1.86 0.86
CA ILE A 63 -2.84 2.55 2.08
C ILE A 63 -4.37 2.62 2.06
N GLY A 64 -4.99 2.05 3.09
CA GLY A 64 -6.43 2.12 3.29
C GLY A 64 -6.86 3.56 3.60
N PRO A 65 -8.08 3.97 3.19
CA PRO A 65 -8.59 5.28 3.57
C PRO A 65 -8.62 5.37 5.09
N ARG A 66 -7.95 6.41 5.62
CA ARG A 66 -7.89 6.67 7.06
C ARG A 66 -9.26 7.03 7.66
N ASP A 67 -10.23 7.32 6.79
CA ASP A 67 -11.62 7.63 7.08
C ASP A 67 -12.40 7.61 5.74
N PRO A 68 -13.59 6.99 5.63
CA PRO A 68 -14.33 6.88 4.36
C PRO A 68 -14.81 8.24 3.78
N GLY A 69 -14.75 9.34 4.54
CA GLY A 69 -15.32 10.64 4.14
C GLY A 69 -14.43 11.57 3.29
N ARG A 70 -13.19 11.22 2.94
CA ARG A 70 -12.22 12.17 2.33
C ARG A 70 -11.79 11.89 0.88
N ARG A 71 -12.58 11.10 0.14
CA ARG A 71 -12.26 10.67 -1.24
C ARG A 71 -12.58 11.67 -2.37
N SER A 72 -12.81 12.96 -2.12
CA SER A 72 -13.22 13.88 -3.19
C SER A 72 -12.10 14.66 -3.89
N MET A 73 -10.84 14.61 -3.44
CA MET A 73 -9.84 15.62 -3.89
C MET A 73 -8.76 15.14 -4.89
N PHE A 74 -8.61 13.84 -5.16
CA PHE A 74 -7.54 13.35 -6.05
C PHE A 74 -7.97 13.05 -7.49
N GLN A 75 -9.24 13.26 -7.85
CA GLN A 75 -9.72 13.01 -9.22
C GLN A 75 -9.55 14.22 -10.17
N LYS A 76 -8.95 15.34 -9.70
CA LYS A 76 -8.90 16.60 -10.48
C LYS A 76 -7.59 16.87 -11.25
N PHE A 77 -6.66 15.92 -11.30
CA PHE A 77 -5.36 16.12 -11.98
C PHE A 77 -5.05 15.13 -13.12
N MET A 78 -6.08 14.61 -13.80
CA MET A 78 -5.90 14.07 -15.15
C MET A 78 -6.49 15.06 -16.16
N PRO A 79 -5.68 15.83 -16.90
CA PRO A 79 -6.16 16.48 -18.10
C PRO A 79 -6.46 15.38 -19.12
N THR A 80 -7.73 15.27 -19.50
CA THR A 80 -8.17 14.55 -20.69
C THR A 80 -7.36 15.10 -21.86
N ARG A 81 -6.40 14.32 -22.38
CA ARG A 81 -5.75 14.62 -23.65
C ARG A 81 -6.77 14.33 -24.74
N ASP A 82 -7.51 15.37 -25.09
CA ASP A 82 -8.23 15.46 -26.35
C ASP A 82 -7.20 15.19 -27.47
N SER A 83 -7.34 14.05 -28.13
CA SER A 83 -6.54 13.72 -29.31
C SER A 83 -7.18 14.38 -30.52
N GLU A 84 -7.10 15.71 -30.57
CA GLU A 84 -7.40 16.48 -31.76
C GLU A 84 -6.25 16.27 -32.76
N THR A 85 -6.39 15.25 -33.61
CA THR A 85 -5.47 15.04 -34.74
C THR A 85 -6.01 15.81 -35.94
N ILE A 86 -5.52 17.04 -36.11
CA ILE A 86 -5.58 17.78 -37.36
C ILE A 86 -4.45 17.29 -38.26
N ASN A 87 -4.77 16.61 -39.38
CA ASN A 87 -4.25 16.86 -40.74
C ASN A 87 -4.51 15.66 -41.68
N ARG A 88 -5.50 15.78 -42.59
CA ARG A 88 -5.28 16.06 -44.02
C ARG A 88 -6.59 16.04 -44.78
#